data_AF-A0A0B9AE22-F1
#
_entry.id   AF-A0A0B9AE22-F1
#
_cell.length_a   1.000
_cell.length_b   1.000
_cell.length_c   1.000
_cell.angle_alpha   90.00
_cell.angle_beta   90.00
_cell.angle_gamma   90.00
#
_symmetry.space_group_name_H-M   'P 1'
#
loop_
_entity.id
_entity.type
_entity.pdbx_description
1 polymer ?
#
loop_
_entity_poly.entity_id
_entity_poly.type
_entity_poly.pdbx_seq_one_letter_code
_entity_poly.pdbx_strand_id
1 'polypeptide(L)'
;MTSPIQLARTYARSYEASSRKGKGTILDSLTEATGWTRDHARHQLRSQSHQIRAGVSLDAVVDRRRIKPKKFSSSAQRALELVWKSSGRPCGKYLEAGMSDCLDSLERHGHLREGRHGYSSSVRKELLGISAATIDRYLRDAKTGDRDDSWLTGTGAGMRASFPRQRMRSLLEPEPGYFLVELLTIKTPTGEDCVTVTFTDVEIGWVQTKTFAPGTQVVDMLAQMVRGVPFVVTGILLPPAVPDSTITTWAEASLIEIHCTSDLRQGPRVPDRTFSGLDLPLGTPHATDAAIIRVNGLWSALADRLNHFMPVKNPVGWRLTPSGVRRREYDQPRTPVSRLLASGILCPEQTRELCEKSQGLDIAGLTARIAELKSTLS
;
A
#
# COMPACT_ATOMS: atom_id res chain seq x y z
N MET A 1 -8.14 28.74 38.60
CA MET A 1 -7.51 27.47 38.99
C MET A 1 -6.04 27.51 38.59
N THR A 2 -5.12 27.41 39.54
CA THR A 2 -3.67 27.45 39.28
C THR A 2 -3.23 26.13 38.64
N SER A 3 -2.50 26.17 37.53
CA SER A 3 -2.01 24.95 36.87
C SER A 3 -1.06 24.17 37.80
N PRO A 4 -1.07 22.82 37.78
CA PRO A 4 -0.11 21.99 38.52
C PRO A 4 1.35 22.41 38.32
N ILE A 5 1.70 22.93 37.14
CA ILE A 5 3.04 23.42 36.81
C ILE A 5 3.34 24.75 37.51
N GLN A 6 2.36 25.65 37.58
CA GLN A 6 2.47 26.92 38.30
C GLN A 6 2.62 26.67 39.81
N LEU A 7 1.88 25.70 40.35
CA LEU A 7 1.98 25.29 41.75
C LEU A 7 3.35 24.67 42.08
N ALA A 8 3.88 23.81 41.20
CA ALA A 8 5.25 23.30 41.37
C ALA A 8 6.30 24.40 41.33
N ARG A 9 6.07 25.44 40.51
CA ARG A 9 7.01 26.56 40.38
C ARG A 9 7.03 27.47 41.61
N THR A 10 5.88 27.72 42.24
CA THR A 10 5.81 28.47 43.50
C THR A 10 6.56 27.77 44.64
N TYR A 11 6.48 26.44 44.72
CA TYR A 11 7.18 25.66 45.75
C TYR A 11 8.65 25.33 45.44
N ALA A 12 9.13 25.59 44.22
CA ALA A 12 10.45 25.14 43.76
C ALA A 12 11.63 25.69 44.59
N ARG A 13 11.64 26.99 44.91
CA ARG A 13 12.70 27.62 45.73
C ARG A 13 12.66 27.11 47.18
N SER A 14 11.46 27.04 47.75
CA SER A 14 11.25 26.54 49.12
C SER A 14 11.64 25.08 49.25
N TYR A 15 11.35 24.26 48.22
CA TYR A 15 11.74 22.86 48.19
C TYR A 15 13.26 22.69 48.21
N GLU A 16 14.01 23.49 47.44
CA GLU A 16 15.45 23.38 47.40
C GLU A 16 16.12 23.78 48.73
N ALA A 17 15.63 24.85 49.35
CA ALA A 17 16.10 25.37 50.63
C ALA A 17 15.65 24.55 51.86
N SER A 18 14.69 23.63 51.70
CA SER A 18 14.13 22.86 52.81
C SER A 18 15.02 21.70 53.28
N SER A 19 14.91 21.39 54.57
CA SER A 19 15.46 20.16 55.18
C SER A 19 14.80 18.91 54.61
N ARG A 20 15.34 17.72 54.92
CA ARG A 20 14.76 16.43 54.47
C ARG A 20 13.29 16.28 54.86
N LYS A 21 12.92 16.71 56.08
CA LYS A 21 11.54 16.68 56.57
C LYS A 21 10.65 17.68 55.80
N GLY A 22 11.13 18.90 55.59
CA GLY A 22 10.39 19.93 54.82
C GLY A 22 10.18 19.57 53.34
N LYS A 23 11.18 18.92 52.72
CA LYS A 23 11.05 18.37 51.37
C LYS A 23 9.97 17.29 51.28
N GLY A 24 9.81 16.49 52.34
CA GLY A 24 8.72 15.50 52.45
C GLY A 24 7.35 16.17 52.42
N THR A 25 7.14 17.15 53.29
CA THR A 25 5.88 17.89 53.40
C THR A 25 5.50 18.62 52.11
N ILE A 26 6.45 19.27 51.44
CA ILE A 26 6.21 19.94 50.16
C ILE A 26 5.80 18.95 49.07
N LEU A 27 6.41 17.75 49.06
CA LEU A 27 6.03 16.70 48.12
C LEU A 27 4.62 16.18 48.41
N ASP A 28 4.27 15.93 49.68
CA ASP A 28 2.92 15.51 50.07
C ASP A 28 1.85 16.49 49.56
N SER A 29 2.00 17.77 49.87
CA SER A 29 1.07 18.82 49.45
C SER A 29 0.96 18.93 47.93
N LEU A 30 2.06 18.76 47.19
CA LEU A 30 2.03 18.77 45.74
C LEU A 30 1.35 17.53 45.16
N THR A 31 1.60 16.35 45.72
CA THR A 31 0.95 15.12 45.26
C THR A 31 -0.54 15.12 45.52
N GLU A 32 -0.98 15.66 46.67
CA GLU A 32 -2.39 15.82 47.01
C GLU A 32 -3.09 16.82 46.09
N ALA A 33 -2.47 17.98 45.84
CA ALA A 33 -3.06 19.04 45.03
C ALA A 33 -3.08 18.75 43.51
N THR A 34 -2.19 17.90 43.00
CA THR A 34 -2.00 17.67 41.56
C THR A 34 -2.31 16.25 41.08
N GLY A 35 -2.46 15.30 42.01
CA GLY A 35 -2.58 13.87 41.71
C GLY A 35 -1.27 13.24 41.18
N TRP A 36 -0.13 13.93 41.26
CA TRP A 36 1.14 13.40 40.78
C TRP A 36 1.72 12.33 41.70
N THR A 37 2.54 11.46 41.12
CA THR A 37 3.43 10.60 41.91
C THR A 37 4.52 11.45 42.56
N ARG A 38 5.03 11.02 43.71
CA ARG A 38 6.12 11.71 44.43
C ARG A 38 7.36 11.93 43.58
N ASP A 39 7.70 10.98 42.71
CA ASP A 39 8.84 11.09 41.80
C ASP A 39 8.61 12.16 40.74
N HIS A 40 7.40 12.20 40.16
CA HIS A 40 7.03 13.22 39.19
C HIS A 40 7.03 14.63 39.83
N ALA A 41 6.47 14.78 41.03
CA ALA A 41 6.51 16.04 41.79
C ALA A 41 7.95 16.49 42.09
N ARG A 42 8.83 15.56 42.48
CA ARG A 42 10.26 15.85 42.72
C ARG A 42 10.96 16.32 41.45
N HIS A 43 10.74 15.64 40.32
CA HIS A 43 11.31 16.03 39.03
C HIS A 43 10.84 17.41 38.61
N GLN A 44 9.55 17.70 38.78
CA GLN A 44 8.99 18.99 38.40
C GLN A 44 9.52 20.13 39.27
N LEU A 45 9.62 19.95 40.58
CA LEU A 45 10.22 20.93 41.50
C LEU A 45 11.66 21.28 41.14
N ARG A 46 12.50 20.26 40.85
CA ARG A 46 13.90 20.47 40.42
C ARG A 46 14.00 21.18 39.08
N SER A 47 13.16 20.77 38.12
CA SER A 47 13.08 21.39 36.79
C SER A 47 12.69 22.88 36.89
N GLN A 48 11.68 23.19 37.70
CA GLN A 48 11.23 24.56 37.92
C GLN A 48 12.27 25.41 38.66
N SER A 49 12.97 24.86 39.68
CA SER A 49 14.04 25.60 40.36
C SER A 49 15.17 25.97 39.40
N HIS A 50 15.59 25.02 38.55
CA HIS A 50 16.58 25.28 37.52
C HIS A 50 16.11 26.35 36.51
N GLN A 51 14.84 26.32 36.09
CA GLN A 51 14.28 27.33 35.18
C GLN A 51 14.24 28.72 35.82
N ILE A 52 13.90 28.80 37.11
CA ILE A 52 13.90 30.05 37.87
C ILE A 52 15.32 30.62 37.98
N ARG A 53 16.34 29.79 38.23
CA ARG A 53 17.75 30.22 38.25
C ARG A 53 18.24 30.69 36.89
N ALA A 54 17.77 30.07 35.82
CA ALA A 54 18.10 30.43 34.45
C ALA A 54 17.32 31.65 33.92
N GLY A 55 16.52 32.33 34.76
CA GLY A 55 15.77 33.53 34.36
C GLY A 55 14.64 33.29 33.35
N VAL A 56 14.25 32.04 33.12
CA VAL A 56 13.17 31.68 32.18
C VAL A 56 11.85 32.15 32.77
N SER A 57 11.01 32.92 32.08
CA SER A 57 9.67 33.31 32.57
C SER A 57 8.67 32.13 32.56
N LEU A 58 7.53 32.27 33.24
CA LEU A 58 6.44 31.28 33.20
C LEU A 58 5.89 31.08 31.79
N ASP A 59 5.80 32.16 31.03
CA ASP A 59 5.33 32.17 29.64
C ASP A 59 6.39 31.65 28.67
N ALA A 60 7.68 31.70 29.07
CA ALA A 60 8.82 31.14 28.33
C ALA A 60 8.99 29.62 28.52
N VAL A 61 8.05 28.92 29.15
CA VAL A 61 7.82 27.47 28.89
C VAL A 61 7.20 27.31 27.48
N VAL A 62 7.71 28.08 26.52
CA VAL A 62 7.47 27.93 25.09
C VAL A 62 8.17 26.65 24.69
N ASP A 63 7.34 25.66 24.41
CA ASP A 63 7.60 24.47 23.61
C ASP A 63 9.10 24.17 23.35
N ARG A 64 9.73 23.44 24.28
CA ARG A 64 11.05 22.84 24.07
C ARG A 64 11.07 21.71 23.03
N ARG A 65 10.03 21.55 22.20
CA ARG A 65 10.21 20.87 20.92
C ARG A 65 11.20 21.69 20.13
N ARG A 66 12.48 21.36 20.33
CA ARG A 66 13.58 21.71 19.44
C ARG A 66 13.07 21.31 18.06
N ILE A 67 12.66 22.30 17.26
CA ILE A 67 12.27 22.09 15.87
C ILE A 67 13.56 21.59 15.23
N LYS A 68 13.74 20.26 15.22
CA LYS A 68 14.87 19.65 14.57
C LYS A 68 14.83 20.18 13.13
N PRO A 69 15.93 20.74 12.60
CA PRO A 69 15.94 21.16 11.22
C PRO A 69 15.43 19.99 10.38
N LYS A 70 14.43 20.25 9.54
CA LYS A 70 13.85 19.22 8.69
C LYS A 70 15.00 18.67 7.85
N LYS A 71 15.32 17.37 8.01
CA LYS A 71 16.42 16.70 7.28
C LYS A 71 16.25 16.81 5.76
N PHE A 72 15.02 17.02 5.30
CA PHE A 72 14.63 17.12 3.90
C PHE A 72 14.26 18.55 3.54
N SER A 73 14.78 19.02 2.41
CA SER A 73 14.47 20.33 1.84
C SER A 73 12.98 20.48 1.52
N SER A 74 12.51 21.72 1.39
CA SER A 74 11.13 22.00 0.91
C SER A 74 10.90 21.46 -0.49
N SER A 75 11.91 21.55 -1.36
CA SER A 75 11.90 20.98 -2.71
C SER A 75 11.80 19.46 -2.69
N ALA A 76 12.53 18.77 -1.80
CA ALA A 76 12.40 17.33 -1.62
C ALA A 76 11.01 16.93 -1.12
N GLN A 77 10.41 17.69 -0.21
CA GLN A 77 9.02 17.43 0.24
C GLN A 77 8.01 17.55 -0.90
N ARG A 78 8.17 18.57 -1.76
CA ARG A 78 7.29 18.77 -2.92
C ARG A 78 7.44 17.65 -3.95
N ALA A 79 8.68 17.25 -4.25
CA ALA A 79 8.96 16.15 -5.14
C ALA A 79 8.44 14.81 -4.58
N LEU A 80 8.59 14.57 -3.26
CA LEU A 80 8.04 13.41 -2.58
C LEU A 80 6.51 13.33 -2.73
N GLU A 81 5.82 14.46 -2.57
CA GLU A 81 4.36 14.51 -2.71
C GLU A 81 3.92 14.22 -4.15
N LEU A 82 4.65 14.71 -5.16
CA LEU A 82 4.41 14.37 -6.56
C LEU A 82 4.61 12.86 -6.80
N VAL A 83 5.72 12.30 -6.35
CA VAL A 83 6.02 10.86 -6.47
C VAL A 83 4.92 10.03 -5.81
N TRP A 84 4.47 10.41 -4.62
CA TRP A 84 3.40 9.73 -3.90
C TRP A 84 2.05 9.80 -4.63
N LYS A 85 1.67 10.97 -5.15
CA LYS A 85 0.43 11.11 -5.94
C LYS A 85 0.48 10.30 -7.21
N SER A 86 1.58 10.37 -7.96
CA SER A 86 1.75 9.66 -9.23
C SER A 86 1.79 8.14 -9.07
N SER A 87 2.33 7.63 -7.95
CA SER A 87 2.41 6.19 -7.67
C SER A 87 1.11 5.55 -7.18
N GLY A 88 -0.02 6.27 -7.16
CA GLY A 88 -1.27 5.73 -6.61
C GLY A 88 -1.29 5.69 -5.09
N ARG A 89 -0.51 6.57 -4.46
CA ARG A 89 -0.57 6.92 -3.03
C ARG A 89 -0.31 5.77 -2.04
N PRO A 90 0.70 4.91 -2.25
CA PRO A 90 0.99 3.84 -1.31
C PRO A 90 1.41 4.34 0.09
N CYS A 91 1.39 3.43 1.06
CA CYS A 91 2.04 3.69 2.34
C CYS A 91 3.56 3.80 2.18
N GLY A 92 4.23 4.47 3.13
CA GLY A 92 5.66 4.77 3.03
C GLY A 92 6.53 3.54 2.80
N LYS A 93 6.14 2.37 3.31
CA LYS A 93 6.86 1.10 3.09
C LYS A 93 6.95 0.70 1.63
N TYR A 94 5.86 0.83 0.87
CA TYR A 94 5.87 0.48 -0.55
C TYR A 94 6.43 1.63 -1.39
N LEU A 95 6.17 2.89 -1.00
CA LEU A 95 6.76 4.04 -1.69
C LEU A 95 8.29 4.06 -1.61
N GLU A 96 8.86 3.72 -0.45
CA GLU A 96 10.32 3.59 -0.28
C GLU A 96 10.89 2.54 -1.25
N ALA A 97 10.26 1.37 -1.33
CA ALA A 97 10.73 0.28 -2.18
C ALA A 97 10.62 0.58 -3.69
N GLY A 98 9.61 1.36 -4.10
CA GLY A 98 9.37 1.74 -5.50
C GLY A 98 9.93 3.12 -5.87
N MET A 99 10.67 3.77 -4.96
CA MET A 99 11.10 5.16 -5.12
C MET A 99 11.94 5.37 -6.38
N SER A 100 12.90 4.46 -6.64
CA SER A 100 13.78 4.57 -7.82
C SER A 100 12.98 4.52 -9.12
N ASP A 101 12.13 3.50 -9.28
CA ASP A 101 11.34 3.30 -10.50
C ASP A 101 10.39 4.49 -10.76
N CYS A 102 9.79 5.04 -9.70
CA CYS A 102 8.93 6.22 -9.80
C CYS A 102 9.73 7.46 -10.23
N LEU A 103 10.90 7.69 -9.63
CA LEU A 103 11.75 8.83 -9.98
C LEU A 103 12.26 8.72 -11.42
N ASP A 104 12.68 7.53 -11.85
CA ASP A 104 13.17 7.26 -13.20
C ASP A 104 12.09 7.54 -14.25
N SER A 105 10.85 7.09 -14.02
CA SER A 105 9.72 7.39 -14.92
C SER A 105 9.41 8.89 -14.93
N LEU A 106 9.30 9.54 -13.76
CA LEU A 106 8.98 10.97 -13.70
C LEU A 106 10.05 11.86 -14.34
N GLU A 107 11.33 11.50 -14.24
CA GLU A 107 12.42 12.21 -14.93
C GLU A 107 12.38 11.96 -16.44
N ARG A 108 12.27 10.69 -16.85
CA ARG A 108 12.24 10.30 -18.27
C ARG A 108 11.12 10.97 -19.05
N HIS A 109 9.94 11.07 -18.44
CA HIS A 109 8.78 11.73 -19.03
C HIS A 109 8.71 13.24 -18.71
N GLY A 110 9.72 13.78 -18.03
CA GLY A 110 9.91 15.21 -17.84
C GLY A 110 8.96 15.86 -16.83
N HIS A 111 8.36 15.10 -15.92
CA HIS A 111 7.60 15.60 -14.77
C HIS A 111 8.53 16.10 -13.65
N LEU A 112 9.72 15.51 -13.53
CA LEU A 112 10.83 16.00 -12.72
C LEU A 112 11.96 16.44 -13.65
N ARG A 113 12.37 17.71 -13.56
CA ARG A 113 13.46 18.27 -14.38
C ARG A 113 14.41 19.05 -13.52
N GLU A 114 15.71 18.87 -13.74
CA GLU A 114 16.74 19.61 -13.01
C GLU A 114 16.54 21.13 -13.16
N GLY A 115 16.63 21.86 -12.05
CA GLY A 115 16.41 23.30 -11.98
C GLY A 115 14.94 23.74 -11.93
N ARG A 116 13.97 22.87 -12.23
CA ARG A 116 12.53 23.20 -12.09
C ARG A 116 12.01 22.86 -10.71
N HIS A 117 11.24 23.78 -10.11
CA HIS A 117 10.64 23.64 -8.77
C HIS A 117 11.64 23.24 -7.66
N GLY A 118 12.92 23.54 -7.87
CA GLY A 118 14.02 23.17 -6.98
C GLY A 118 14.41 21.69 -7.02
N TYR A 119 13.96 20.93 -8.01
CA TYR A 119 14.44 19.58 -8.24
C TYR A 119 15.89 19.60 -8.75
N SER A 120 16.71 18.70 -8.23
CA SER A 120 18.13 18.58 -8.56
C SER A 120 18.65 17.20 -8.19
N SER A 121 19.85 16.88 -8.64
CA SER A 121 20.55 15.64 -8.28
C SER A 121 20.68 15.41 -6.77
N SER A 122 20.81 16.48 -5.96
CA SER A 122 20.83 16.36 -4.49
C SER A 122 19.46 16.00 -3.91
N VAL A 123 18.38 16.57 -4.44
CA VAL A 123 17.00 16.22 -4.06
C VAL A 123 16.69 14.77 -4.42
N ARG A 124 17.10 14.31 -5.60
CA ARG A 124 16.99 12.88 -5.99
C ARG A 124 17.67 11.98 -4.97
N LYS A 125 18.91 12.31 -4.58
CA LYS A 125 19.67 11.56 -3.57
C LYS A 125 19.01 11.57 -2.19
N GLU A 126 18.42 12.71 -1.78
CA GLU A 126 17.62 12.79 -0.56
C GLU A 126 16.45 11.79 -0.62
N LEU A 127 15.67 11.81 -1.70
CA LEU A 127 14.50 10.94 -1.88
C LEU A 127 14.87 9.46 -1.94
N LEU A 128 15.97 9.06 -2.58
CA LEU A 128 16.44 7.68 -2.57
C LEU A 128 16.91 7.21 -1.18
N GLY A 129 17.30 8.14 -0.29
CA GLY A 129 17.75 7.85 1.06
C GLY A 129 16.67 8.03 2.15
N ILE A 130 15.41 8.29 1.78
CA ILE A 130 14.32 8.50 2.74
C ILE A 130 13.75 7.17 3.22
N SER A 131 13.52 7.03 4.53
CA SER A 131 12.91 5.82 5.09
C SER A 131 11.39 5.84 5.05
N ALA A 132 10.74 4.68 5.02
CA ALA A 132 9.27 4.54 5.07
C ALA A 132 8.61 5.37 6.17
N ALA A 133 9.12 5.28 7.40
CA ALA A 133 8.58 6.02 8.54
C ALA A 133 8.70 7.54 8.35
N THR A 134 9.75 7.99 7.65
CA THR A 134 9.95 9.40 7.35
C THR A 134 9.01 9.86 6.25
N ILE A 135 8.82 9.05 5.19
CA ILE A 135 7.82 9.28 4.14
C ILE A 135 6.43 9.49 4.78
N ASP A 136 5.98 8.54 5.60
CA ASP A 136 4.65 8.61 6.22
C ASP A 136 4.48 9.83 7.13
N ARG A 137 5.56 10.26 7.80
CA ARG A 137 5.55 11.48 8.61
C ARG A 137 5.43 12.74 7.76
N TYR A 138 6.16 12.84 6.64
CA TYR A 138 6.11 14.02 5.78
C TYR A 138 4.81 14.12 4.97
N LEU A 139 4.23 12.98 4.59
CA LEU A 139 2.98 12.93 3.84
C LEU A 139 1.73 12.95 4.71
N ARG A 140 1.86 13.07 6.05
CA ARG A 140 0.72 13.00 6.96
C ARG A 140 -0.39 13.99 6.60
N ASP A 141 -0.03 15.24 6.35
CA ASP A 141 -1.00 16.29 6.07
C ASP A 141 -1.65 16.06 4.69
N ALA A 142 -0.85 15.68 3.70
CA ALA A 142 -1.31 15.33 2.36
C ALA A 142 -2.27 14.11 2.36
N LYS A 143 -2.02 13.12 3.22
CA LYS A 143 -2.87 11.93 3.43
C LYS A 143 -4.19 12.26 4.12
N THR A 144 -4.20 13.25 5.02
CA THR A 144 -5.40 13.58 5.82
C THR A 144 -6.46 14.27 4.98
N GLY A 145 -6.04 15.06 3.98
CA GLY A 145 -6.96 15.71 3.03
C GLY A 145 -7.41 14.80 1.88
N ASP A 146 -6.92 13.57 1.83
CA ASP A 146 -7.19 12.64 0.75
C ASP A 146 -8.42 11.79 1.03
N ARG A 147 -9.44 11.87 0.18
CA ARG A 147 -10.63 11.02 0.26
C ARG A 147 -10.35 9.72 -0.49
N ASP A 148 -10.69 8.62 0.18
CA ASP A 148 -10.29 7.25 -0.17
C ASP A 148 -10.67 6.87 -1.60
N ASP A 149 -9.71 6.34 -2.35
CA ASP A 149 -9.83 6.04 -3.76
C ASP A 149 -10.31 4.57 -3.91
N SER A 150 -11.55 4.32 -3.46
CA SER A 150 -12.24 3.02 -3.24
C SER A 150 -12.10 1.96 -4.36
N TRP A 151 -11.80 2.39 -5.58
CA TRP A 151 -11.63 1.50 -6.74
C TRP A 151 -10.39 0.58 -6.64
N LEU A 152 -9.34 0.98 -5.92
CA LEU A 152 -8.14 0.15 -5.75
C LEU A 152 -8.34 -1.00 -4.78
N THR A 153 -9.30 -0.89 -3.86
CA THR A 153 -9.66 -1.95 -2.92
C THR A 153 -10.21 -3.20 -3.63
N GLY A 154 -10.59 -3.11 -4.91
CA GLY A 154 -11.09 -4.18 -5.80
C GLY A 154 -10.06 -4.96 -6.62
N THR A 155 -8.77 -4.60 -6.58
CA THR A 155 -7.74 -5.14 -7.50
C THR A 155 -7.03 -6.40 -7.00
N GLY A 156 -7.68 -7.21 -6.14
CA GLY A 156 -7.11 -8.47 -5.63
C GLY A 156 -5.97 -8.34 -4.60
N ALA A 157 -5.40 -7.14 -4.39
CA ALA A 157 -4.31 -6.88 -3.44
C ALA A 157 -4.63 -7.32 -1.99
N GLY A 158 -5.90 -7.29 -1.60
CA GLY A 158 -6.37 -7.74 -0.28
C GLY A 158 -6.33 -9.26 -0.10
N MET A 159 -6.45 -10.04 -1.17
CA MET A 159 -6.57 -11.50 -1.10
C MET A 159 -5.21 -12.18 -0.99
N ARG A 160 -4.19 -11.67 -1.69
CA ARG A 160 -2.80 -12.16 -1.61
C ARG A 160 -2.26 -12.15 -0.18
N ALA A 161 -2.66 -11.17 0.63
CA ALA A 161 -2.31 -11.10 2.04
C ALA A 161 -2.89 -12.28 2.87
N SER A 162 -4.00 -12.88 2.43
CA SER A 162 -4.71 -13.95 3.12
C SER A 162 -4.16 -15.35 2.82
N PHE A 163 -3.43 -15.56 1.71
CA PHE A 163 -2.88 -16.88 1.37
C PHE A 163 -1.47 -17.11 1.95
N PRO A 164 -1.29 -17.99 2.95
CA PRO A 164 0.03 -18.47 3.35
C PRO A 164 0.67 -19.30 2.25
N ARG A 165 1.65 -18.68 1.57
CA ARG A 165 2.59 -19.25 0.60
C ARG A 165 3.14 -20.64 0.98
N GLN A 166 3.38 -20.89 2.28
CA GLN A 166 3.82 -22.19 2.80
C GLN A 166 2.85 -23.36 2.53
N ARG A 167 1.54 -23.11 2.41
CA ARG A 167 0.53 -24.15 2.10
C ARG A 167 0.18 -24.22 0.62
N MET A 168 0.37 -23.12 -0.11
CA MET A 168 0.29 -23.15 -1.58
C MET A 168 1.42 -24.03 -2.14
N ARG A 169 2.61 -23.97 -1.54
CA ARG A 169 3.78 -24.80 -1.87
C ARG A 169 3.58 -26.32 -1.77
N SER A 170 2.56 -26.80 -1.06
CA SER A 170 2.27 -28.24 -1.01
C SER A 170 1.38 -28.71 -2.17
N LEU A 171 0.79 -27.76 -2.90
CA LEU A 171 -0.04 -28.01 -4.07
C LEU A 171 0.64 -27.56 -5.36
N LEU A 172 1.54 -26.57 -5.26
CA LEU A 172 2.11 -25.86 -6.41
C LEU A 172 3.62 -25.74 -6.28
N GLU A 173 4.32 -25.75 -7.42
CA GLU A 173 5.71 -25.31 -7.47
C GLU A 173 5.81 -23.80 -7.21
N PRO A 174 6.85 -23.31 -6.51
CA PRO A 174 6.99 -21.90 -6.17
C PRO A 174 7.48 -21.03 -7.34
N GLU A 175 7.07 -21.33 -8.56
CA GLU A 175 7.42 -20.58 -9.76
C GLU A 175 6.28 -19.63 -10.18
N PRO A 176 6.58 -18.48 -10.81
CA PRO A 176 5.53 -17.65 -11.40
C PRO A 176 4.81 -18.43 -12.52
N GLY A 177 3.53 -18.19 -12.68
CA GLY A 177 2.68 -18.88 -13.67
C GLY A 177 1.42 -19.49 -13.07
N TYR A 178 1.32 -19.51 -11.75
CA TYR A 178 0.13 -19.99 -11.06
C TYR A 178 -0.75 -18.82 -10.58
N PHE A 179 -1.97 -18.75 -11.10
CA PHE A 179 -2.86 -17.60 -10.89
C PHE A 179 -4.04 -17.94 -10.00
N LEU A 180 -4.30 -17.09 -9.03
CA LEU A 180 -5.58 -17.04 -8.37
C LEU A 180 -6.57 -16.24 -9.21
N VAL A 181 -7.73 -16.86 -9.47
CA VAL A 181 -8.78 -16.31 -10.32
C VAL A 181 -9.96 -15.86 -9.46
N GLU A 182 -10.31 -14.58 -9.58
CA GLU A 182 -11.54 -14.02 -9.02
C GLU A 182 -12.51 -13.72 -10.17
N LEU A 183 -13.79 -14.09 -10.00
CA LEU A 183 -14.86 -13.73 -10.90
C LEU A 183 -15.89 -12.91 -10.13
N LEU A 184 -16.24 -11.74 -10.67
CA LEU A 184 -17.25 -10.85 -10.12
C LEU A 184 -18.34 -10.60 -11.16
N THR A 185 -19.57 -10.99 -10.83
CA THR A 185 -20.73 -10.70 -11.67
C THR A 185 -21.31 -9.33 -11.32
N ILE A 186 -21.58 -8.53 -12.35
CA ILE A 186 -22.19 -7.20 -12.28
C ILE A 186 -23.40 -7.18 -13.20
N LYS A 187 -24.55 -6.76 -12.67
CA LYS A 187 -25.78 -6.64 -13.45
C LYS A 187 -25.78 -5.35 -14.27
N THR A 188 -26.05 -5.46 -15.55
CA THR A 188 -26.40 -4.31 -16.41
C THR A 188 -27.78 -3.77 -16.06
N PRO A 189 -28.16 -2.55 -16.50
CA PRO A 189 -29.52 -2.04 -16.30
C PRO A 189 -30.62 -2.87 -16.94
N THR A 190 -30.29 -3.69 -17.95
CA THR A 190 -31.21 -4.67 -18.56
C THR A 190 -31.31 -5.98 -17.78
N GLY A 191 -30.53 -6.16 -16.71
CA GLY A 191 -30.54 -7.36 -15.87
C GLY A 191 -29.61 -8.48 -16.36
N GLU A 192 -28.87 -8.25 -17.45
CA GLU A 192 -27.88 -9.18 -17.99
C GLU A 192 -26.59 -9.15 -17.17
N ASP A 193 -25.90 -10.29 -17.09
CA ASP A 193 -24.70 -10.47 -16.28
C ASP A 193 -23.43 -10.15 -17.06
N CYS A 194 -22.74 -9.07 -16.69
CA CYS A 194 -21.34 -8.86 -17.04
C CYS A 194 -20.44 -9.54 -16.01
N VAL A 195 -19.30 -10.08 -16.44
CA VAL A 195 -18.36 -10.73 -15.52
C VAL A 195 -17.00 -10.04 -15.59
N THR A 196 -16.48 -9.62 -14.45
CA THR A 196 -15.11 -9.13 -14.31
C THR A 196 -14.24 -10.25 -13.76
N VAL A 197 -13.19 -10.60 -14.48
CA VAL A 197 -12.23 -11.64 -14.10
C VAL A 197 -10.91 -10.98 -13.72
N THR A 198 -10.36 -11.34 -12.57
CA THR A 198 -9.04 -10.91 -12.12
C THR A 198 -8.14 -12.12 -11.95
N PHE A 199 -6.98 -12.08 -12.60
CA PHE A 199 -5.86 -13.00 -12.44
C PHE A 199 -4.82 -12.36 -11.54
N THR A 200 -4.48 -13.02 -10.43
CA THR A 200 -3.37 -12.61 -9.56
C THR A 200 -2.38 -13.75 -9.41
N ASP A 201 -1.16 -13.58 -9.90
CA ASP A 201 -0.09 -14.56 -9.73
C ASP A 201 0.26 -14.74 -8.24
N VAL A 202 0.37 -15.96 -7.77
CA VAL A 202 0.56 -16.22 -6.33
C VAL A 202 1.99 -15.95 -5.84
N GLU A 203 2.97 -16.00 -6.74
CA GLU A 203 4.40 -15.97 -6.43
C GLU A 203 5.00 -14.56 -6.56
N ILE A 204 4.64 -13.85 -7.63
CA ILE A 204 5.10 -12.50 -7.93
C ILE A 204 3.98 -11.47 -7.74
N GLY A 205 2.72 -11.91 -7.82
CA GLY A 205 1.51 -11.07 -7.81
C GLY A 205 1.47 -10.02 -8.88
N TRP A 206 1.83 -10.48 -10.07
CA TRP A 206 1.32 -9.93 -11.30
C TRP A 206 -0.21 -9.95 -11.30
N VAL A 207 -0.83 -8.83 -11.64
CA VAL A 207 -2.29 -8.69 -11.69
C VAL A 207 -2.74 -8.32 -13.09
N GLN A 208 -3.80 -8.96 -13.57
CA GLN A 208 -4.52 -8.58 -14.77
C GLN A 208 -6.02 -8.69 -14.50
N THR A 209 -6.79 -7.69 -14.91
CA THR A 209 -8.25 -7.67 -14.74
C THR A 209 -8.91 -7.35 -16.06
N LYS A 210 -10.05 -7.99 -16.34
CA LYS A 210 -10.86 -7.69 -17.53
C LYS A 210 -12.33 -7.92 -17.26
N THR A 211 -13.18 -7.01 -17.74
CA THR A 211 -14.63 -7.14 -17.77
C THR A 211 -15.09 -7.65 -19.13
N PHE A 212 -15.96 -8.65 -19.12
CA PHE A 212 -16.49 -9.34 -20.28
C PHE A 212 -17.97 -9.02 -20.46
N ALA A 213 -18.39 -9.00 -21.73
CA ALA A 213 -19.77 -8.72 -22.11
C ALA A 213 -20.73 -9.85 -21.68
N PRO A 214 -22.03 -9.55 -21.54
CA PRO A 214 -23.02 -10.57 -21.22
C PRO A 214 -23.00 -11.74 -22.18
N GLY A 215 -23.27 -12.94 -21.65
CA GLY A 215 -23.32 -14.18 -22.42
C GLY A 215 -21.96 -14.76 -22.84
N THR A 216 -20.84 -14.11 -22.52
CA THR A 216 -19.51 -14.69 -22.73
C THR A 216 -19.39 -15.97 -21.88
N GLN A 217 -18.89 -17.07 -22.43
CA GLN A 217 -18.69 -18.31 -21.65
C GLN A 217 -17.46 -18.19 -20.76
N VAL A 218 -17.50 -18.78 -19.56
CA VAL A 218 -16.39 -18.70 -18.59
C VAL A 218 -15.09 -19.27 -19.19
N VAL A 219 -15.16 -20.36 -19.93
CA VAL A 219 -13.99 -20.94 -20.61
C VAL A 219 -13.33 -19.96 -21.59
N ASP A 220 -14.12 -19.18 -22.34
CA ASP A 220 -13.61 -18.15 -23.25
C ASP A 220 -12.98 -16.98 -22.49
N MET A 221 -13.56 -16.60 -21.35
CA MET A 221 -12.99 -15.59 -20.46
C MET A 221 -11.62 -16.03 -19.95
N LEU A 222 -11.52 -17.26 -19.41
CA LEU A 222 -10.27 -17.83 -18.90
C LEU A 222 -9.22 -17.93 -20.02
N ALA A 223 -9.59 -18.45 -21.19
CA ALA A 223 -8.70 -18.54 -22.34
C ALA A 223 -8.18 -17.17 -22.79
N GLN A 224 -9.03 -16.13 -22.77
CA GLN A 224 -8.60 -14.78 -23.10
C GLN A 224 -7.70 -14.17 -22.02
N MET A 225 -7.97 -14.43 -20.74
CA MET A 225 -7.12 -13.97 -19.64
C MET A 225 -5.73 -14.60 -19.72
N VAL A 226 -5.63 -15.91 -19.93
CA VAL A 226 -4.36 -16.65 -20.12
C VAL A 226 -3.53 -16.05 -21.24
N ARG A 227 -4.13 -15.79 -22.42
CA ARG A 227 -3.42 -15.18 -23.56
C ARG A 227 -2.89 -13.76 -23.28
N GLY A 228 -3.46 -13.06 -22.30
CA GLY A 228 -3.02 -11.70 -21.93
C GLY A 228 -1.84 -11.66 -20.96
N VAL A 229 -1.49 -12.79 -20.34
CA VAL A 229 -0.35 -12.87 -19.41
C VAL A 229 0.96 -12.88 -20.21
N PRO A 230 1.96 -12.06 -19.87
CA PRO A 230 3.20 -11.96 -20.65
C PRO A 230 4.21 -13.11 -20.41
N PHE A 231 3.80 -14.14 -19.66
CA PHE A 231 4.59 -15.32 -19.33
C PHE A 231 3.67 -16.54 -19.27
N VAL A 232 4.28 -17.72 -19.21
CA VAL A 232 3.54 -18.99 -19.20
C VAL A 232 2.61 -19.06 -18.00
N VAL A 233 1.35 -19.44 -18.25
CA VAL A 233 0.39 -19.81 -17.21
C VAL A 233 0.46 -21.33 -17.05
N THR A 234 0.94 -21.79 -15.90
CA THR A 234 1.08 -23.22 -15.58
C THR A 234 -0.14 -23.76 -14.85
N GLY A 235 -0.86 -22.89 -14.14
CA GLY A 235 -2.10 -23.31 -13.49
C GLY A 235 -2.94 -22.16 -12.97
N ILE A 236 -4.19 -22.49 -12.64
CA ILE A 236 -5.18 -21.57 -12.12
C ILE A 236 -5.86 -22.14 -10.89
N LEU A 237 -6.15 -21.26 -9.94
CA LEU A 237 -6.90 -21.54 -8.72
C LEU A 237 -8.27 -20.87 -8.85
N LEU A 238 -9.30 -21.69 -9.06
CA LEU A 238 -10.67 -21.24 -9.33
C LEU A 238 -11.56 -21.30 -8.07
N PRO A 239 -12.61 -20.47 -7.98
CA PRO A 239 -13.65 -20.66 -6.98
C PRO A 239 -14.35 -22.03 -7.16
N PRO A 240 -14.80 -22.72 -6.10
CA PRO A 240 -15.22 -24.13 -6.19
C PRO A 240 -16.46 -24.36 -7.07
N ALA A 241 -17.31 -23.36 -7.24
CA ALA A 241 -18.52 -23.43 -8.05
C ALA A 241 -18.30 -23.19 -9.56
N VAL A 242 -17.05 -22.92 -9.98
CA VAL A 242 -16.74 -22.49 -11.36
C VAL A 242 -16.36 -23.64 -12.30
N PRO A 243 -15.46 -24.58 -11.94
CA PRO A 243 -15.03 -25.62 -12.86
C PRO A 243 -16.20 -26.51 -13.34
N ASP A 244 -16.26 -26.76 -14.65
CA ASP A 244 -17.13 -27.73 -15.29
C ASP A 244 -16.33 -28.58 -16.30
N SER A 245 -16.98 -29.55 -16.97
CA SER A 245 -16.29 -30.42 -17.92
C SER A 245 -15.69 -29.67 -19.12
N THR A 246 -16.28 -28.54 -19.52
CA THR A 246 -15.79 -27.72 -20.64
C THR A 246 -14.48 -27.03 -20.24
N ILE A 247 -14.43 -26.45 -19.05
CA ILE A 247 -13.25 -25.79 -18.49
C ILE A 247 -12.13 -26.81 -18.28
N THR A 248 -12.43 -27.99 -17.74
CA THR A 248 -11.43 -29.07 -17.56
C THR A 248 -10.84 -29.50 -18.89
N THR A 249 -11.68 -29.75 -19.90
CA THR A 249 -11.22 -30.14 -21.24
C THR A 249 -10.32 -29.07 -21.88
N TRP A 250 -10.70 -27.80 -21.77
CA TRP A 250 -9.90 -26.69 -22.28
C TRP A 250 -8.55 -26.57 -21.56
N ALA A 251 -8.52 -26.72 -20.24
CA ALA A 251 -7.30 -26.61 -19.45
C ALA A 251 -6.35 -27.77 -19.72
N GLU A 252 -6.85 -29.01 -19.84
CA GLU A 252 -6.06 -30.17 -20.28
C GLU A 252 -5.43 -29.93 -21.65
N ALA A 253 -6.22 -29.48 -22.63
CA ALA A 253 -5.73 -29.15 -23.98
C ALA A 253 -4.71 -28.00 -23.98
N SER A 254 -4.79 -27.10 -23.00
CA SER A 254 -3.89 -25.95 -22.85
C SER A 254 -2.70 -26.24 -21.93
N LEU A 255 -2.59 -27.45 -21.37
CA LEU A 255 -1.58 -27.84 -20.38
C LEU A 255 -1.57 -26.93 -19.13
N ILE A 256 -2.76 -26.58 -18.64
CA ILE A 256 -2.97 -25.72 -17.47
C ILE A 256 -3.55 -26.57 -16.34
N GLU A 257 -2.88 -26.58 -15.19
CA GLU A 257 -3.40 -27.22 -13.98
C GLU A 257 -4.59 -26.43 -13.40
N ILE A 258 -5.63 -27.15 -12.97
CA ILE A 258 -6.77 -26.56 -12.26
C ILE A 258 -6.79 -27.08 -10.83
N HIS A 259 -6.88 -26.14 -9.90
CA HIS A 259 -7.22 -26.41 -8.50
C HIS A 259 -8.38 -25.51 -8.05
N CYS A 260 -9.12 -25.96 -7.05
CA CYS A 260 -10.14 -25.15 -6.40
C CYS A 260 -9.56 -24.45 -5.17
N THR A 261 -10.02 -23.24 -4.87
CA THR A 261 -9.64 -22.53 -3.64
C THR A 261 -9.98 -23.32 -2.37
N SER A 262 -10.99 -24.20 -2.43
CA SER A 262 -11.36 -25.15 -1.37
C SER A 262 -10.30 -26.22 -1.09
N ASP A 263 -9.46 -26.55 -2.07
CA ASP A 263 -8.42 -27.58 -1.95
C ASP A 263 -7.25 -27.07 -1.11
N LEU A 264 -7.13 -25.74 -0.98
CA LEU A 264 -6.22 -25.13 -0.04
C LEU A 264 -6.66 -25.48 1.39
N ARG A 265 -5.78 -26.15 2.15
CA ARG A 265 -5.98 -26.38 3.60
C ARG A 265 -5.94 -25.04 4.35
N GLN A 266 -7.01 -24.28 4.30
CA GLN A 266 -7.28 -23.09 5.09
C GLN A 266 -8.55 -23.44 5.89
N GLY A 267 -8.52 -23.27 7.22
CA GLY A 267 -9.78 -23.00 7.91
C GLY A 267 -10.42 -21.72 7.31
N PRO A 268 -11.67 -21.38 7.65
CA PRO A 268 -12.62 -20.51 6.90
C PRO A 268 -12.19 -19.02 6.75
N ARG A 269 -10.97 -18.75 6.29
CA ARG A 269 -10.29 -17.45 6.28
C ARG A 269 -9.87 -17.00 4.89
N VAL A 270 -10.12 -17.79 3.85
CA VAL A 270 -10.24 -17.24 2.49
C VAL A 270 -11.71 -16.87 2.40
N PRO A 271 -12.08 -15.59 2.62
CA PRO A 271 -13.46 -15.23 2.43
C PRO A 271 -13.77 -15.46 0.95
N ASP A 272 -14.91 -16.07 0.64
CA ASP A 272 -15.55 -15.87 -0.66
C ASP A 272 -15.78 -14.37 -0.79
N ARG A 273 -14.80 -13.68 -1.34
CA ARG A 273 -14.94 -12.28 -1.71
C ARG A 273 -15.40 -12.27 -3.15
N THR A 274 -16.69 -12.53 -3.33
CA THR A 274 -17.41 -11.81 -4.37
C THR A 274 -17.21 -10.33 -4.05
N PHE A 275 -16.41 -9.63 -4.85
CA PHE A 275 -16.21 -8.19 -4.70
C PHE A 275 -17.53 -7.44 -4.94
N SER A 276 -18.42 -7.37 -3.97
CA SER A 276 -19.55 -6.44 -4.04
C SER A 276 -19.00 -5.02 -3.86
N GLY A 277 -19.23 -4.13 -4.83
CA GLY A 277 -18.87 -2.70 -4.71
C GLY A 277 -18.15 -2.10 -5.91
N LEU A 278 -17.96 -2.86 -6.99
CA LEU A 278 -17.62 -2.24 -8.27
C LEU A 278 -18.91 -1.83 -8.98
N ASP A 279 -19.44 -0.66 -8.63
CA ASP A 279 -20.53 -0.03 -9.40
C ASP A 279 -19.96 0.47 -10.72
N LEU A 280 -19.81 -0.44 -11.69
CA LEU A 280 -19.59 -0.02 -13.06
C LEU A 280 -20.85 0.71 -13.53
N PRO A 281 -20.76 1.95 -14.05
CA PRO A 281 -21.90 2.65 -14.64
C PRO A 281 -22.21 2.05 -16.02
N LEU A 282 -22.66 0.80 -16.01
CA LEU A 282 -23.19 0.17 -17.20
C LEU A 282 -24.49 0.91 -17.47
N GLY A 283 -24.51 1.74 -18.51
CA GLY A 283 -25.68 2.53 -18.91
C GLY A 283 -26.72 1.68 -19.66
N THR A 284 -27.44 2.28 -20.60
CA THR A 284 -28.34 1.53 -21.50
C THR A 284 -27.57 0.46 -22.31
N PRO A 285 -28.22 -0.56 -22.91
CA PRO A 285 -27.54 -1.66 -23.59
C PRO A 285 -26.46 -1.25 -24.59
N HIS A 286 -26.75 -0.27 -25.46
CA HIS A 286 -25.78 0.23 -26.43
C HIS A 286 -24.61 0.99 -25.77
N ALA A 287 -24.84 1.56 -24.58
CA ALA A 287 -23.79 2.15 -23.77
C ALA A 287 -23.02 1.12 -22.94
N THR A 288 -23.55 -0.10 -22.73
CA THR A 288 -22.86 -1.19 -22.03
C THR A 288 -21.58 -1.58 -22.75
N ASP A 289 -21.61 -1.78 -24.07
CA ASP A 289 -20.41 -2.12 -24.84
C ASP A 289 -19.34 -1.02 -24.74
N ALA A 290 -19.75 0.24 -24.89
CA ALA A 290 -18.86 1.39 -24.74
C ALA A 290 -18.33 1.53 -23.30
N ALA A 291 -19.15 1.21 -22.29
CA ALA A 291 -18.75 1.21 -20.89
C ALA A 291 -17.73 0.09 -20.60
N ILE A 292 -17.96 -1.12 -21.11
CA ILE A 292 -17.01 -2.25 -21.00
C ILE A 292 -15.66 -1.89 -21.63
N ILE A 293 -15.64 -1.24 -22.79
CA ILE A 293 -14.41 -0.75 -23.42
C ILE A 293 -13.69 0.25 -22.50
N ARG A 294 -14.41 1.23 -21.94
CA ARG A 294 -13.82 2.23 -21.01
C ARG A 294 -13.28 1.58 -19.73
N VAL A 295 -14.04 0.67 -19.14
CA VAL A 295 -13.66 -0.09 -17.95
C VAL A 295 -12.43 -0.95 -18.21
N ASN A 296 -12.36 -1.63 -19.35
CA ASN A 296 -11.16 -2.38 -19.73
C ASN A 296 -9.95 -1.48 -19.99
N GLY A 297 -10.15 -0.27 -20.50
CA GLY A 297 -9.11 0.76 -20.53
C GLY A 297 -8.60 1.14 -19.13
N LEU A 298 -9.51 1.25 -18.16
CA LEU A 298 -9.15 1.50 -16.75
C LEU A 298 -8.37 0.33 -16.17
N TRP A 299 -8.80 -0.91 -16.41
CA TRP A 299 -8.09 -2.11 -15.96
C TRP A 299 -6.70 -2.23 -16.54
N SER A 300 -6.54 -1.95 -17.84
CA SER A 300 -5.22 -1.95 -18.47
C SER A 300 -4.29 -0.94 -17.81
N ALA A 301 -4.74 0.29 -17.61
CA ALA A 301 -3.93 1.34 -16.98
C ALA A 301 -3.61 1.02 -15.50
N LEU A 302 -4.56 0.43 -14.78
CA LEU A 302 -4.34 -0.03 -13.41
C LEU A 302 -3.34 -1.19 -13.35
N ALA A 303 -3.45 -2.18 -14.24
CA ALA A 303 -2.52 -3.29 -14.32
C ALA A 303 -1.10 -2.80 -14.61
N ASP A 304 -0.92 -1.87 -15.54
CA ASP A 304 0.38 -1.26 -15.82
C ASP A 304 0.96 -0.57 -14.57
N ARG A 305 0.15 0.23 -13.86
CA ARG A 305 0.59 0.89 -12.62
C ARG A 305 0.94 -0.11 -11.51
N LEU A 306 0.09 -1.12 -11.30
CA LEU A 306 0.27 -2.12 -10.24
C LEU A 306 1.48 -3.01 -10.51
N ASN A 307 1.66 -3.47 -11.75
CA ASN A 307 2.72 -4.42 -12.08
C ASN A 307 4.09 -3.76 -12.21
N HIS A 308 4.15 -2.52 -12.69
CA HIS A 308 5.42 -1.84 -12.98
C HIS A 308 5.87 -0.87 -11.88
N PHE A 309 4.96 -0.31 -11.09
CA PHE A 309 5.30 0.75 -10.14
C PHE A 309 4.83 0.52 -8.70
N MET A 310 4.02 -0.52 -8.43
CA MET A 310 3.55 -0.81 -7.08
C MET A 310 4.28 -2.01 -6.48
N PRO A 311 5.20 -1.81 -5.52
CA PRO A 311 5.81 -2.92 -4.83
C PRO A 311 4.81 -3.72 -4.02
N VAL A 312 5.01 -5.02 -4.04
CA VAL A 312 4.20 -6.00 -3.33
C VAL A 312 5.11 -6.85 -2.46
N LYS A 313 4.54 -7.48 -1.42
CA LYS A 313 5.25 -8.38 -0.52
C LYS A 313 4.47 -9.67 -0.33
N ASN A 314 5.20 -10.77 -0.20
CA ASN A 314 4.64 -12.08 0.11
C ASN A 314 4.93 -12.50 1.55
N PRO A 315 4.00 -13.22 2.18
CA PRO A 315 4.28 -13.86 3.45
C PRO A 315 5.26 -15.02 3.24
N VAL A 316 6.41 -14.97 3.92
CA VAL A 316 7.47 -15.99 3.81
C VAL A 316 7.53 -16.91 5.02
N GLY A 317 6.92 -16.51 6.14
CA GLY A 317 6.94 -17.31 7.35
C GLY A 317 6.26 -16.66 8.53
N TRP A 318 6.59 -17.16 9.71
CA TRP A 318 6.12 -16.68 11.00
C TRP A 318 7.29 -16.55 11.95
N ARG A 319 7.30 -15.48 12.73
CA ARG A 319 8.17 -15.31 13.88
C ARG A 319 7.36 -15.22 15.17
N LEU A 320 7.94 -15.66 16.27
CA LEU A 320 7.40 -15.40 17.60
C LEU A 320 7.91 -14.04 18.09
N THR A 321 7.02 -13.23 18.67
CA THR A 321 7.43 -12.05 19.43
C THR A 321 8.02 -12.47 20.78
N PRO A 322 8.74 -11.58 21.48
CA PRO A 322 9.18 -11.85 22.86
C PRO A 322 8.03 -12.20 23.81
N SER A 323 6.81 -11.74 23.51
CA SER A 323 5.58 -12.08 24.24
C SER A 323 4.89 -13.38 23.80
N GLY A 324 5.52 -14.19 22.95
CA GLY A 324 4.98 -15.47 22.47
C GLY A 324 3.92 -15.37 21.37
N VAL A 325 3.63 -14.17 20.87
CA VAL A 325 2.62 -13.96 19.81
C VAL A 325 3.22 -14.25 18.44
N ARG A 326 2.56 -15.09 17.64
CA ARG A 326 2.96 -15.34 16.25
C ARG A 326 2.69 -14.09 15.40
N ARG A 327 3.73 -13.54 14.79
CA ARG A 327 3.65 -12.47 13.78
C ARG A 327 4.11 -12.99 12.43
N ARG A 328 3.42 -12.56 11.38
CA ARG A 328 3.73 -12.96 10.02
C ARG A 328 4.96 -12.20 9.53
N GLU A 329 5.88 -12.92 8.90
CA GLU A 329 7.03 -12.35 8.22
C GLU A 329 6.78 -12.24 6.73
N TYR A 330 7.30 -11.16 6.15
CA TYR A 330 7.14 -10.86 4.73
C TYR A 330 8.51 -10.66 4.10
N ASP A 331 8.60 -10.97 2.81
CA ASP A 331 9.78 -10.64 2.01
C ASP A 331 9.96 -9.11 1.86
N GLN A 332 11.08 -8.74 1.24
CA GLN A 332 11.32 -7.36 0.86
C GLN A 332 10.36 -6.95 -0.26
N PRO A 333 9.71 -5.78 -0.16
CA PRO A 333 8.81 -5.33 -1.21
C PRO A 333 9.55 -5.13 -2.53
N ARG A 334 8.97 -5.63 -3.62
CA ARG A 334 9.45 -5.46 -5.00
C ARG A 334 8.24 -5.44 -5.93
N THR A 335 8.29 -4.69 -7.02
CA THR A 335 7.22 -4.67 -8.03
C THR A 335 7.07 -6.04 -8.68
N PRO A 336 5.86 -6.41 -9.17
CA PRO A 336 5.66 -7.64 -9.92
C PRO A 336 6.60 -7.78 -11.12
N VAL A 337 6.86 -6.69 -11.87
CA VAL A 337 7.78 -6.71 -13.00
C VAL A 337 9.22 -7.05 -12.57
N SER A 338 9.72 -6.46 -11.48
CA SER A 338 11.06 -6.78 -10.98
C SER A 338 11.16 -8.21 -10.46
N ARG A 339 10.08 -8.73 -9.86
CA ARG A 339 10.00 -10.13 -9.43
C ARG A 339 9.99 -11.09 -10.62
N LEU A 340 9.24 -10.76 -11.68
CA LEU A 340 9.19 -11.54 -12.92
C LEU A 340 10.56 -11.59 -13.60
N LEU A 341 11.21 -10.43 -13.78
CA LEU A 341 12.56 -10.36 -14.36
C LEU A 341 13.58 -11.17 -13.53
N ALA A 342 13.49 -11.08 -12.19
CA ALA A 342 14.38 -11.83 -11.30
C ALA A 342 14.12 -13.35 -11.28
N SER A 343 12.94 -13.80 -11.72
CA SER A 343 12.62 -15.24 -11.78
C SER A 343 13.33 -15.97 -12.92
N GLY A 344 13.72 -15.26 -13.99
CA GLY A 344 14.41 -15.84 -15.14
C GLY A 344 13.54 -16.71 -16.05
N ILE A 345 12.22 -16.75 -15.86
CA ILE A 345 11.32 -17.61 -16.67
C ILE A 345 11.06 -17.07 -18.09
N LEU A 346 11.34 -15.78 -18.31
CA LEU A 346 11.11 -15.13 -19.60
C LEU A 346 12.24 -15.45 -20.58
N CYS A 347 11.89 -15.69 -21.84
CA CYS A 347 12.90 -15.75 -22.88
C CYS A 347 13.54 -14.35 -23.11
N PRO A 348 14.68 -14.26 -23.81
CA PRO A 348 15.36 -12.98 -24.05
C PRO A 348 14.47 -11.94 -24.75
N GLU A 349 13.61 -12.37 -25.67
CA GLU A 349 12.69 -11.50 -26.40
C GLU A 349 11.61 -10.93 -25.48
N GLN A 350 10.93 -11.79 -24.70
CA GLN A 350 9.93 -11.37 -23.71
C GLN A 350 10.54 -10.43 -22.66
N THR A 351 11.78 -10.70 -22.23
CA THR A 351 12.50 -9.86 -21.27
C THR A 351 12.75 -8.47 -21.84
N ARG A 352 13.16 -8.38 -23.11
CA ARG A 352 13.36 -7.11 -23.81
C ARG A 352 12.04 -6.35 -23.96
N GLU A 353 11.00 -6.99 -24.48
CA GLU A 353 9.68 -6.36 -24.67
C GLU A 353 9.10 -5.82 -23.36
N LEU A 354 9.21 -6.60 -22.27
CA LEU A 354 8.75 -6.19 -20.96
C LEU A 354 9.55 -5.00 -20.40
N CYS A 355 10.87 -5.00 -20.61
CA CYS A 355 11.73 -3.87 -20.24
C CYS A 355 11.40 -2.61 -21.05
N GLU A 356 11.23 -2.74 -22.36
CA GLU A 356 10.87 -1.63 -23.27
C GLU A 356 9.51 -1.04 -22.88
N LYS A 357 8.51 -1.91 -22.63
CA LYS A 357 7.22 -1.48 -22.09
C LYS A 357 7.41 -0.72 -20.78
N SER A 358 8.13 -1.29 -19.82
CA SER A 358 8.33 -0.65 -18.51
C SER A 358 9.03 0.71 -18.61
N GLN A 359 9.96 0.88 -19.55
CA GLN A 359 10.65 2.15 -19.78
C GLN A 359 9.76 3.20 -20.44
N GLY A 360 8.82 2.78 -21.29
CA GLY A 360 7.87 3.66 -21.97
C GLY A 360 6.68 4.12 -21.13
N LEU A 361 6.45 3.52 -19.96
CA LEU A 361 5.33 3.88 -19.09
C LEU A 361 5.60 5.18 -18.31
N ASP A 362 4.73 6.16 -18.51
CA ASP A 362 4.66 7.40 -17.73
C ASP A 362 3.76 7.20 -16.50
N ILE A 363 4.34 7.12 -15.31
CA ILE A 363 3.58 6.90 -14.07
C ILE A 363 2.60 8.05 -13.75
N ALA A 364 2.96 9.29 -14.07
CA ALA A 364 2.07 10.44 -13.86
C ALA A 364 0.98 10.47 -14.93
N GLY A 365 1.35 10.19 -16.19
CA GLY A 365 0.41 10.02 -17.29
C GLY A 365 -0.62 8.91 -17.04
N LEU A 366 -0.17 7.74 -16.56
CA LEU A 366 -1.04 6.64 -16.14
C LEU A 366 -2.00 7.08 -15.04
N THR A 367 -1.53 7.78 -14.01
CA THR A 367 -2.39 8.25 -12.91
C THR A 367 -3.40 9.29 -13.39
N ALA A 368 -3.02 10.20 -14.29
CA ALA A 368 -3.96 11.13 -14.91
C ALA A 368 -5.01 10.39 -15.76
N ARG A 369 -4.59 9.41 -16.56
CA ARG A 369 -5.48 8.59 -17.39
C ARG A 369 -6.45 7.77 -16.55
N ILE A 370 -6.00 7.21 -15.44
CA ILE A 370 -6.85 6.49 -14.48
C ILE A 370 -7.90 7.44 -13.89
N ALA A 371 -7.52 8.64 -13.50
CA ALA A 371 -8.46 9.64 -12.98
C ALA A 371 -9.50 10.07 -14.04
N GLU A 372 -9.05 10.32 -15.27
CA GLU A 372 -9.92 10.62 -16.41
C GLU A 372 -10.93 9.49 -16.64
N LEU A 373 -10.46 8.24 -16.78
CA LEU A 373 -11.33 7.09 -17.01
C LEU A 373 -12.33 6.90 -15.88
N LYS A 374 -11.90 7.04 -14.61
CA LYS A 374 -12.80 7.03 -13.45
C LYS A 374 -13.87 8.11 -13.55
N SER A 375 -13.51 9.33 -13.94
CA SER A 375 -14.47 10.43 -14.08
C SER A 375 -15.49 10.22 -15.20
N THR A 376 -15.12 9.48 -16.26
CA THR A 376 -16.08 9.08 -17.31
C THR A 376 -16.95 7.90 -16.90
N LEU A 377 -16.60 7.25 -15.78
CA LEU A 377 -17.30 6.11 -15.21
C LEU A 377 -18.05 6.48 -13.90
N SER A 378 -18.12 7.75 -13.53
CA SER A 378 -18.95 8.26 -12.44
C SER A 378 -20.00 9.18 -13.02
#